data_AF-A0A2S9YNH8-F1
#
_entry.id   AF-A0A2S9YNH8-F1
#
_cell.length_a   1.000
_cell.length_b   1.000
_cell.length_c   1.000
_cell.angle_alpha   90.00
_cell.angle_beta   90.00
_cell.angle_gamma   90.00
#
_symmetry.space_group_name_H-M   'P 1'
#
loop_
_entity.id
_entity.type
_entity.pdbx_description
1 polymer ?
#
loop_
_entity_poly.entity_id
_entity_poly.type
_entity_poly.pdbx_seq_one_letter_code
_entity_poly.pdbx_strand_id
1 'polypeptide(L)'
;MPLLMTDWERSLWEAMVSAFEDGKSATLYELCQGFLSRQPGNVPALALMLHSLSSMFRFDECEQLIRDNGPIWEEANDRRVWYRAMGAYLTRCGRHAEAEQALREGSILYVHPPGDLVLDIVESMISQGKLCSALQEIDEILADVEQADLREDEQHELLERRAFVLRNLGHLREALLAIDQLQNLAAEPSRLEELRMDIADACQAQVQLTKFS
;
A
#
# COMPACT_ATOMS: atom_id res chain seq x y z
N MET A 1 -30.67 5.90 12.85
CA MET A 1 -30.16 7.15 13.46
C MET A 1 -28.67 6.95 13.65
N PRO A 2 -27.77 7.73 13.03
CA PRO A 2 -26.38 7.69 13.45
C PRO A 2 -26.32 8.36 14.82
N LEU A 3 -25.95 7.61 15.85
CA LEU A 3 -25.62 8.19 17.15
C LEU A 3 -24.40 9.09 16.94
N LEU A 4 -24.59 10.39 17.09
CA LEU A 4 -23.50 11.35 17.15
C LEU A 4 -22.54 10.89 18.26
N MET A 5 -21.26 10.74 17.92
CA MET A 5 -20.22 10.48 18.90
C MET A 5 -20.35 11.46 20.07
N THR A 6 -20.24 10.92 21.29
CA THR A 6 -20.09 11.71 22.51
C THR A 6 -18.81 12.55 22.43
N ASP A 7 -18.73 13.64 23.20
CA ASP A 7 -17.54 14.49 23.24
C ASP A 7 -16.28 13.70 23.61
N TRP A 8 -16.40 12.73 24.51
CA TRP A 8 -15.31 11.82 24.87
C TRP A 8 -14.87 10.92 23.69
N GLU A 9 -15.82 10.34 22.95
CA GLU A 9 -15.51 9.51 21.77
C GLU A 9 -14.79 10.33 20.70
N ARG A 10 -15.24 11.57 20.47
CA ARG A 10 -14.59 12.46 19.51
C ARG A 10 -13.17 12.79 19.94
N SER A 11 -12.96 13.22 21.18
CA SER A 11 -11.61 13.55 21.67
C SER A 11 -10.67 12.35 21.66
N LEU A 12 -11.16 11.16 22.01
CA LEU A 12 -10.34 9.95 21.97
C LEU A 12 -10.01 9.54 20.54
N TRP A 13 -10.98 9.65 19.63
CA TRP A 13 -10.77 9.40 18.21
C TRP A 13 -9.73 10.34 17.59
N GLU A 14 -9.81 11.65 17.88
CA GLU A 14 -8.82 12.65 17.45
C GLU A 14 -7.42 12.31 17.97
N ALA A 15 -7.32 11.88 19.24
CA ALA A 15 -6.05 11.44 19.81
C ALA A 15 -5.50 10.18 19.13
N MET A 16 -6.37 9.23 18.76
CA MET A 16 -5.98 8.02 18.01
C MET A 16 -5.45 8.37 16.62
N VAL A 17 -6.14 9.23 15.88
CA VAL A 17 -5.71 9.69 14.55
C VAL A 17 -4.36 10.41 14.65
N SER A 18 -4.20 11.34 15.59
CA SER A 18 -2.92 12.03 15.81
C SER A 18 -1.79 11.07 16.18
N ALA A 19 -2.04 10.08 17.04
CA ALA A 19 -1.03 9.08 17.40
C ALA A 19 -0.64 8.19 16.21
N PHE A 20 -1.60 7.88 15.33
CA PHE A 20 -1.36 7.14 14.09
C PHE A 20 -0.49 7.94 13.11
N GLU A 21 -0.86 9.19 12.84
CA GLU A 21 -0.11 10.09 11.95
C GLU A 21 1.32 10.35 12.46
N ASP A 22 1.50 10.48 13.77
CA ASP A 22 2.80 10.64 14.42
C ASP A 22 3.62 9.34 14.50
N GLY A 23 3.08 8.19 14.07
CA GLY A 23 3.74 6.88 14.16
C GLY A 23 3.92 6.35 15.60
N LYS A 24 3.21 6.91 16.58
CA LYS A 24 3.32 6.56 18.01
C LYS A 24 2.54 5.27 18.33
N SER A 25 3.04 4.15 17.82
CA SER A 25 2.34 2.85 17.86
C SER A 25 1.95 2.38 19.27
N ALA A 26 2.80 2.59 20.28
CA ALA A 26 2.49 2.22 21.66
C ALA A 26 1.35 3.08 22.25
N THR A 27 1.37 4.39 22.00
CA THR A 27 0.30 5.30 22.41
C THR A 27 -1.00 4.99 21.68
N LEU A 28 -0.93 4.74 20.37
CA LEU A 28 -2.10 4.35 19.56
C LEU A 28 -2.76 3.09 20.13
N TYR A 29 -1.97 2.08 20.48
CA TYR A 29 -2.46 0.84 21.10
C TYR A 29 -3.26 1.12 22.39
N GLU A 30 -2.71 1.91 23.31
CA GLU A 30 -3.38 2.25 24.58
C GLU A 30 -4.70 3.01 24.35
N LEU A 31 -4.70 3.95 23.41
CA LEU A 31 -5.91 4.71 23.05
C LEU A 31 -6.97 3.80 22.43
N CYS A 32 -6.57 2.91 21.50
CA CYS A 32 -7.47 1.92 20.91
C CYS A 32 -8.06 0.98 21.98
N GLN A 33 -7.28 0.55 22.97
CA GLN A 33 -7.79 -0.29 24.07
C GLN A 33 -8.87 0.44 24.86
N GLY A 34 -8.61 1.71 25.21
CA GLY A 34 -9.58 2.56 25.90
C GLY A 34 -10.87 2.73 25.10
N PHE A 35 -10.76 2.97 23.79
CA PHE A 35 -11.91 3.15 22.90
C PHE A 35 -12.73 1.85 22.77
N LEU A 36 -12.06 0.74 22.45
CA LEU A 36 -12.69 -0.56 22.22
C LEU A 36 -13.30 -1.17 23.49
N SER A 37 -12.84 -0.79 24.69
CA SER A 37 -13.47 -1.19 25.94
C SER A 37 -14.94 -0.76 26.06
N ARG A 38 -15.32 0.30 25.33
CA ARG A 38 -16.70 0.83 25.28
C ARG A 38 -17.39 0.55 23.95
N GLN A 39 -16.63 0.47 22.86
CA GLN A 39 -17.14 0.15 21.53
C GLN A 39 -16.38 -1.03 20.91
N PRO A 40 -16.60 -2.27 21.37
CA PRO A 40 -15.79 -3.42 20.94
C PRO A 40 -15.93 -3.76 19.46
N GLY A 41 -17.05 -3.39 18.83
CA GLY A 41 -17.30 -3.62 17.40
C GLY A 41 -16.93 -2.46 16.48
N ASN A 42 -16.21 -1.44 16.97
CA ASN A 42 -15.82 -0.31 16.13
C ASN A 42 -14.67 -0.71 15.19
N VAL A 43 -15.02 -1.00 13.93
CA VAL A 43 -14.08 -1.54 12.93
C VAL A 43 -12.91 -0.60 12.64
N PRO A 44 -13.10 0.72 12.48
CA PRO A 44 -11.97 1.63 12.34
C PRO A 44 -10.99 1.58 13.53
N ALA A 45 -11.48 1.51 14.76
CA ALA A 45 -10.63 1.36 15.94
C ALA A 45 -9.93 0.00 16.01
N LEU A 46 -10.59 -1.09 15.59
CA LEU A 46 -9.98 -2.41 15.46
C LEU A 46 -8.88 -2.43 14.39
N ALA A 47 -9.08 -1.75 13.26
CA ALA A 47 -8.07 -1.62 12.20
C ALA A 47 -6.85 -0.81 12.67
N LEU A 48 -7.05 0.28 13.41
CA LEU A 48 -5.97 1.05 14.05
C LEU A 48 -5.23 0.22 15.12
N MET A 49 -5.95 -0.59 15.89
CA MET A 49 -5.36 -1.55 16.81
C MET A 49 -4.47 -2.54 16.08
N LEU A 50 -4.96 -3.14 14.99
CA LEU A 50 -4.21 -4.08 14.16
C LEU A 50 -2.93 -3.44 13.61
N HIS A 51 -3.04 -2.20 13.11
CA HIS A 51 -1.88 -1.43 12.67
C HIS A 51 -0.86 -1.24 13.80
N SER A 52 -1.30 -0.77 14.98
CA SER A 52 -0.42 -0.50 16.11
C SER A 52 0.34 -1.76 16.57
N LEU A 53 -0.35 -2.89 16.67
CA LEU A 53 0.23 -4.18 17.04
C LEU A 53 1.26 -4.65 16.00
N SER A 54 0.92 -4.52 14.71
CA SER A 54 1.79 -4.90 13.59
C SER A 54 3.06 -4.06 13.56
N SER A 55 2.95 -2.75 13.78
CA SER A 55 4.09 -1.83 13.85
C SER A 55 5.03 -2.16 15.02
N MET A 56 4.49 -2.65 16.13
CA MET A 56 5.24 -3.15 17.29
C MET A 56 5.69 -4.61 17.17
N PHE A 57 5.47 -5.28 16.03
CA PHE A 57 5.81 -6.69 15.80
C PHE A 57 5.12 -7.68 16.77
N ARG A 58 3.97 -7.31 17.34
CA ARG A 58 3.17 -8.16 18.24
C ARG A 58 2.23 -9.06 17.43
N PHE A 59 2.80 -9.89 16.56
CA PHE A 59 2.06 -10.65 15.55
C PHE A 59 1.08 -11.69 16.12
N ASP A 60 1.39 -12.31 17.25
CA ASP A 60 0.46 -13.25 17.91
C ASP A 60 -0.84 -12.57 18.33
N GLU A 61 -0.76 -11.30 18.75
CA GLU A 61 -1.94 -10.50 19.11
C GLU A 61 -2.69 -10.00 17.87
N CYS A 62 -1.99 -9.71 16.76
CA CYS A 62 -2.63 -9.46 15.48
C CYS A 62 -3.48 -10.66 15.04
N GLU A 63 -2.92 -11.87 15.08
CA GLU A 63 -3.62 -13.10 14.72
C GLU A 63 -4.84 -13.35 15.61
N GLN A 64 -4.70 -13.11 16.92
CA GLN A 64 -5.82 -13.23 17.84
C GLN A 64 -6.90 -12.19 17.55
N LEU A 65 -6.53 -10.93 17.31
CA LEU A 65 -7.46 -9.86 16.95
C LEU A 65 -8.23 -10.19 15.66
N ILE A 66 -7.52 -10.68 14.63
CA ILE A 66 -8.12 -11.08 13.35
C ILE A 66 -9.06 -12.27 13.53
N ARG A 67 -8.70 -13.26 14.36
CA ARG A 67 -9.56 -14.42 14.64
C ARG A 67 -10.85 -14.00 15.34
N ASP A 68 -10.75 -13.12 16.32
CA ASP A 68 -11.89 -12.70 17.14
C ASP A 68 -12.83 -11.72 16.40
N ASN A 69 -12.32 -11.04 15.38
CA ASN A 69 -13.01 -9.95 14.68
C ASN A 69 -12.99 -10.13 13.14
N GLY A 70 -12.79 -11.37 12.66
CA GLY A 70 -12.73 -11.71 11.24
C GLY A 70 -13.99 -11.22 10.49
N PRO A 71 -13.95 -11.06 9.15
CA PRO A 71 -14.80 -10.10 8.46
C PRO A 71 -16.27 -10.53 8.46
N ILE A 72 -16.98 -10.17 9.53
CA ILE A 72 -18.43 -10.29 9.72
C ILE A 72 -19.13 -8.95 9.47
N TRP A 73 -18.42 -7.99 8.90
CA TRP A 73 -18.88 -6.61 8.76
C TRP A 73 -19.80 -6.45 7.55
N GLU A 74 -21.02 -5.96 7.78
CA GLU A 74 -22.03 -5.74 6.74
C GLU A 74 -21.77 -4.45 5.94
N GLU A 75 -21.18 -3.44 6.57
CA GLU A 75 -20.91 -2.15 5.94
C GLU A 75 -19.69 -2.21 5.02
N ALA A 76 -19.83 -1.70 3.79
CA ALA A 76 -18.75 -1.70 2.82
C ALA A 76 -17.53 -0.90 3.30
N ASN A 77 -17.75 0.22 3.98
CA ASN A 77 -16.66 1.05 4.47
C ASN A 77 -15.84 0.35 5.57
N ASP A 78 -16.51 -0.36 6.47
CA ASP A 78 -15.85 -1.12 7.53
C ASP A 78 -15.00 -2.25 6.95
N ARG A 79 -15.53 -2.98 5.96
CA ARG A 79 -14.74 -3.99 5.25
C ARG A 79 -13.53 -3.38 4.55
N ARG A 80 -13.67 -2.24 3.86
CA ARG A 80 -12.54 -1.56 3.18
C ARG A 80 -11.40 -1.27 4.15
N VAL A 81 -11.72 -0.61 5.28
CA VAL A 81 -10.72 -0.23 6.29
C VAL A 81 -10.07 -1.46 6.92
N TRP A 82 -10.86 -2.49 7.22
CA TRP A 82 -10.37 -3.74 7.78
C TRP A 82 -9.42 -4.48 6.83
N TYR A 83 -9.82 -4.69 5.57
CA TYR A 83 -9.01 -5.37 4.57
C TYR A 83 -7.69 -4.67 4.31
N ARG A 84 -7.69 -3.34 4.31
CA ARG A 84 -6.47 -2.55 4.17
C ARG A 84 -5.52 -2.77 5.35
N ALA A 85 -6.01 -2.70 6.58
CA ALA A 85 -5.19 -2.96 7.77
C ALA A 85 -4.65 -4.40 7.79
N MET A 86 -5.46 -5.37 7.38
CA MET A 86 -5.06 -6.77 7.26
C MET A 86 -4.00 -6.97 6.17
N GLY A 87 -4.15 -6.34 5.01
CA GLY A 87 -3.13 -6.35 3.96
C GLY A 87 -1.78 -5.81 4.43
N ALA A 88 -1.78 -4.65 5.09
CA ALA A 88 -0.57 -4.06 5.66
C ALA A 88 0.10 -4.98 6.70
N TYR A 89 -0.69 -5.61 7.58
CA TYR A 89 -0.23 -6.61 8.53
C TYR A 89 0.43 -7.81 7.82
N LEU A 90 -0.24 -8.38 6.82
CA LEU A 90 0.22 -9.56 6.09
C LEU A 90 1.51 -9.26 5.31
N THR A 91 1.62 -8.09 4.69
CA THR A 91 2.84 -7.61 4.05
C THR A 91 4.00 -7.54 5.04
N ARG A 92 3.77 -7.01 6.24
CA ARG A 92 4.80 -6.91 7.29
C ARG A 92 5.25 -8.27 7.81
N CYS A 93 4.39 -9.29 7.71
CA CYS A 93 4.74 -10.68 8.00
C CYS A 93 5.43 -11.41 6.84
N GLY A 94 5.59 -10.77 5.68
CA GLY A 94 6.10 -11.42 4.46
C GLY A 94 5.09 -12.35 3.78
N ARG A 95 3.81 -12.32 4.19
CA ARG A 95 2.73 -13.15 3.63
C ARG A 95 2.10 -12.49 2.42
N HIS A 96 2.92 -12.20 1.41
CA HIS A 96 2.56 -11.32 0.29
C HIS A 96 1.39 -11.82 -0.56
N ALA A 97 1.23 -13.15 -0.72
CA ALA A 97 0.09 -13.71 -1.45
C ALA A 97 -1.24 -13.47 -0.72
N GLU A 98 -1.24 -13.63 0.60
CA GLU A 98 -2.42 -13.37 1.43
C GLU A 98 -2.69 -11.87 1.54
N ALA A 99 -1.63 -11.05 1.59
CA ALA A 99 -1.75 -9.60 1.55
C ALA A 99 -2.44 -9.12 0.27
N GLU A 100 -1.98 -9.60 -0.90
CA GLU A 100 -2.59 -9.31 -2.19
C GLU A 100 -4.08 -9.68 -2.18
N GLN A 101 -4.42 -10.88 -1.70
CA GLN A 101 -5.82 -11.32 -1.63
C GLN A 101 -6.66 -10.39 -0.74
N ALA A 102 -6.18 -10.09 0.47
CA ALA A 102 -6.87 -9.21 1.40
C ALA A 102 -7.11 -7.81 0.81
N LEU A 103 -6.09 -7.22 0.19
CA LEU A 103 -6.16 -5.91 -0.43
C LEU A 103 -7.12 -5.90 -1.62
N ARG A 104 -7.14 -6.96 -2.44
CA ARG A 104 -8.11 -7.11 -3.53
C ARG A 104 -9.54 -7.24 -3.02
N GLU A 105 -9.78 -7.97 -1.92
CA GLU A 105 -11.09 -8.03 -1.26
C GLU A 105 -11.56 -6.66 -0.75
N GLY A 106 -10.65 -5.81 -0.30
CA GLY A 106 -10.94 -4.40 0.00
C GLY A 106 -11.18 -3.55 -1.26
N SER A 107 -10.37 -3.76 -2.30
CA SER A 107 -10.38 -2.97 -3.54
C SER A 107 -11.70 -3.08 -4.31
N ILE A 108 -12.32 -4.27 -4.37
CA ILE A 108 -13.60 -4.47 -5.08
C ILE A 108 -14.76 -3.66 -4.49
N LEU A 109 -14.57 -3.13 -3.27
CA LEU A 109 -15.57 -2.32 -2.61
C LEU A 109 -15.53 -0.88 -3.10
N TYR A 110 -14.48 -0.44 -3.79
CA TYR A 110 -14.36 0.89 -4.37
C TYR A 110 -14.88 0.92 -5.81
N VAL A 111 -15.42 2.06 -6.24
CA VAL A 111 -15.67 2.30 -7.67
C VAL A 111 -14.34 2.60 -8.37
N HIS A 112 -13.54 3.47 -7.76
CA HIS A 112 -12.14 3.73 -8.10
C HIS A 112 -11.31 3.55 -6.83
N PRO A 113 -10.45 2.53 -6.75
CA PRO A 113 -9.57 2.32 -5.60
C PRO A 113 -8.59 3.49 -5.45
N PRO A 114 -8.28 3.92 -4.21
CA PRO A 114 -7.28 4.97 -4.01
C PRO A 114 -5.89 4.46 -4.43
N GLY A 115 -5.04 5.37 -4.92
CA GLY A 115 -3.72 5.06 -5.45
C GLY A 115 -2.81 4.31 -4.48
N ASP A 116 -2.86 4.67 -3.20
CA ASP A 116 -2.11 4.00 -2.15
C ASP A 116 -2.50 2.50 -1.97
N LEU A 117 -3.78 2.16 -2.06
CA LEU A 117 -4.25 0.77 -2.00
C LEU A 117 -3.77 -0.04 -3.22
N VAL A 118 -3.76 0.59 -4.39
CA VAL A 118 -3.21 -0.01 -5.60
C VAL A 118 -1.72 -0.29 -5.42
N LEU A 119 -0.98 0.69 -4.93
CA LEU A 119 0.45 0.56 -4.66
C LEU A 119 0.71 -0.62 -3.71
N ASP A 120 -0.05 -0.76 -2.64
CA ASP A 120 0.04 -1.90 -1.72
C ASP A 120 -0.19 -3.27 -2.43
N ILE A 121 -1.15 -3.34 -3.37
CA ILE A 121 -1.41 -4.55 -4.18
C ILE A 121 -0.20 -4.84 -5.10
N VAL A 122 0.27 -3.82 -5.82
CA VAL A 122 1.42 -3.91 -6.72
C VAL A 122 2.68 -4.36 -5.98
N GLU A 123 2.96 -3.78 -4.81
CA GLU A 123 4.10 -4.16 -3.97
C GLU A 123 4.01 -5.61 -3.50
N SER A 124 2.80 -6.06 -3.14
CA SER A 124 2.55 -7.46 -2.79
C SER A 124 2.83 -8.39 -3.98
N MET A 125 2.47 -8.00 -5.20
CA MET A 125 2.74 -8.78 -6.42
C MET A 125 4.23 -8.82 -6.77
N ILE A 126 4.92 -7.68 -6.67
CA ILE A 126 6.37 -7.57 -6.87
C ILE A 126 7.11 -8.49 -5.89
N SER A 127 6.73 -8.47 -4.62
CA SER A 127 7.34 -9.29 -3.57
C SER A 127 7.13 -10.80 -3.79
N GLN A 128 6.10 -11.19 -4.55
CA GLN A 128 5.87 -12.56 -5.00
C GLN A 128 6.60 -12.92 -6.30
N GLY A 129 7.27 -11.97 -6.95
CA GLY A 129 7.88 -12.16 -8.27
C GLY A 129 6.88 -12.14 -9.44
N LYS A 130 5.64 -11.70 -9.22
CA LYS A 130 4.59 -11.60 -10.26
C LYS A 130 4.75 -10.33 -11.11
N LEU A 131 5.95 -10.12 -11.65
CA LEU A 131 6.36 -8.88 -12.30
C LEU A 131 5.47 -8.49 -13.50
N CYS A 132 5.11 -9.44 -14.37
CA CYS A 132 4.23 -9.13 -15.51
C CYS A 132 2.85 -8.64 -15.08
N SER A 133 2.26 -9.29 -14.07
CA SER A 133 0.95 -8.89 -13.56
C SER A 133 1.02 -7.54 -12.84
N ALA A 134 2.12 -7.27 -12.11
CA ALA A 134 2.34 -5.98 -11.48
C ALA A 134 2.48 -4.86 -12.52
N LEU A 135 3.22 -5.11 -13.61
CA LEU A 135 3.35 -4.15 -14.71
C LEU A 135 2.00 -3.81 -15.33
N GLN A 136 1.18 -4.82 -15.58
CA GLN A 136 -0.15 -4.63 -16.16
C GLN A 136 -1.03 -3.73 -15.27
N GLU A 137 -1.09 -3.99 -13.97
CA GLU A 137 -1.86 -3.17 -13.01
C GLU A 137 -1.36 -1.72 -12.96
N ILE A 138 -0.03 -1.53 -12.96
CA ILE A 138 0.58 -0.19 -12.99
C ILE A 138 0.22 0.53 -14.30
N ASP A 139 0.35 -0.13 -15.45
CA ASP A 139 0.07 0.45 -16.77
C ASP A 139 -1.42 0.81 -16.93
N GLU A 140 -2.33 -0.05 -16.44
CA GLU A 140 -3.78 0.21 -16.46
C GLU A 140 -4.13 1.48 -15.69
N ILE A 141 -3.47 1.70 -14.56
CA ILE A 141 -3.76 2.85 -13.68
C ILE A 141 -3.10 4.14 -14.18
N LEU A 142 -1.87 4.04 -14.71
CA LEU A 142 -1.22 5.18 -15.35
C LEU A 142 -1.86 5.57 -16.69
N ALA A 143 -2.63 4.68 -17.32
CA ALA A 143 -3.43 5.03 -18.51
C ALA A 143 -4.67 5.86 -18.16
N ASP A 144 -5.13 5.84 -16.91
CA ASP A 144 -6.37 6.47 -16.46
C ASP A 144 -6.18 7.24 -15.13
N VAL A 145 -5.10 8.03 -15.08
CA VAL A 145 -4.69 8.79 -13.89
C VAL A 145 -5.80 9.69 -13.35
N GLU A 146 -6.62 10.28 -14.25
CA GLU A 146 -7.75 11.14 -13.86
C GLU A 146 -8.87 10.35 -13.16
N GLN A 147 -9.15 9.10 -13.56
CA GLN A 147 -10.15 8.26 -12.88
C GLN A 147 -9.61 7.61 -11.61
N ALA A 148 -8.30 7.38 -11.55
CA ALA A 148 -7.64 6.81 -10.37
C ALA A 148 -7.44 7.84 -9.23
N ASP A 149 -7.76 9.11 -9.46
CA ASP A 149 -7.65 10.22 -8.48
C ASP A 149 -6.27 10.25 -7.79
N LEU A 150 -5.22 9.96 -8.56
CA LEU A 150 -3.87 9.83 -8.03
C LEU A 150 -3.28 11.19 -7.70
N ARG A 151 -2.76 11.30 -6.47
CA ARG A 151 -1.93 12.43 -6.06
C ARG A 151 -0.58 12.40 -6.81
N GLU A 152 0.08 13.54 -6.93
CA GLU A 152 1.37 13.63 -7.65
C GLU A 152 2.45 12.70 -7.08
N ASP A 153 2.49 12.53 -5.75
CA ASP A 153 3.39 11.60 -5.06
C ASP A 153 3.07 10.14 -5.39
N GLU A 154 1.78 9.79 -5.50
CA GLU A 154 1.36 8.43 -5.87
C GLU A 154 1.66 8.09 -7.33
N GLN A 155 1.49 9.06 -8.24
CA GLN A 155 1.90 8.91 -9.64
C GLN A 155 3.40 8.69 -9.75
N HIS A 156 4.19 9.42 -8.97
CA HIS A 156 5.63 9.27 -8.89
C HIS A 156 6.01 7.87 -8.39
N GLU A 157 5.40 7.40 -7.30
CA GLU A 157 5.64 6.04 -6.78
C GLU A 157 5.27 4.96 -7.80
N LEU A 158 4.13 5.07 -8.49
CA LEU A 158 3.73 4.11 -9.53
C LEU A 158 4.73 4.06 -10.68
N LEU A 159 5.23 5.20 -11.15
CA LEU A 159 6.24 5.24 -12.20
C LEU A 159 7.60 4.68 -11.73
N GLU A 160 7.98 4.88 -10.47
CA GLU A 160 9.17 4.24 -9.90
C GLU A 160 9.01 2.71 -9.87
N ARG A 161 7.84 2.22 -9.43
CA ARG A 161 7.51 0.78 -9.45
C ARG A 161 7.50 0.25 -10.88
N ARG A 162 6.97 1.01 -11.85
CA ARG A 162 6.98 0.66 -13.28
C ARG A 162 8.40 0.47 -13.80
N ALA A 163 9.28 1.45 -13.56
CA ALA A 163 10.68 1.40 -13.99
C ALA A 163 11.41 0.19 -13.39
N PHE A 164 11.20 -0.07 -12.10
CA PHE A 164 11.75 -1.23 -11.40
C PHE A 164 11.28 -2.56 -12.02
N VAL A 165 9.98 -2.71 -12.26
CA VAL A 165 9.40 -3.93 -12.84
C VAL A 165 9.91 -4.15 -14.26
N LEU A 166 9.91 -3.12 -15.10
CA LEU A 166 10.43 -3.18 -16.47
C LEU A 166 11.90 -3.56 -16.52
N ARG A 167 12.72 -2.98 -15.64
CA ARG A 167 14.14 -3.36 -15.51
C ARG A 167 14.29 -4.84 -15.22
N ASN A 168 13.55 -5.36 -14.24
CA ASN A 168 13.65 -6.76 -13.82
C ASN A 168 13.09 -7.75 -14.84
N LEU A 169 12.17 -7.31 -15.71
CA LEU A 169 11.71 -8.04 -16.88
C LEU A 169 12.70 -7.98 -18.06
N GLY A 170 13.75 -7.15 -17.98
CA GLY A 170 14.70 -6.93 -19.07
C GLY A 170 14.19 -5.98 -20.16
N HIS A 171 13.08 -5.27 -19.91
CA HIS A 171 12.50 -4.27 -20.79
C HIS A 171 13.18 -2.91 -20.61
N LEU A 172 14.50 -2.89 -20.80
CA LEU A 172 15.35 -1.79 -20.34
C LEU A 172 15.07 -0.45 -21.02
N ARG A 173 14.65 -0.45 -22.30
CA ARG A 173 14.26 0.79 -23.00
C ARG A 173 12.99 1.41 -22.43
N GLU A 174 11.99 0.59 -22.13
CA GLU A 174 10.73 1.04 -21.53
C GLU A 174 10.97 1.51 -20.09
N ALA A 175 11.89 0.87 -19.37
CA ALA A 175 12.31 1.31 -18.04
C ALA A 175 12.97 2.70 -18.09
N LEU A 176 13.82 3.00 -19.08
CA LEU A 176 14.37 4.34 -19.28
C LEU A 176 13.28 5.38 -19.59
N LEU A 177 12.29 5.03 -20.42
CA LEU A 177 11.16 5.92 -20.71
C LEU A 177 10.33 6.22 -19.45
N ALA A 178 10.13 5.24 -18.57
CA ALA A 178 9.46 5.46 -17.28
C ALA A 178 10.26 6.42 -16.38
N ILE A 179 11.61 6.35 -16.41
CA ILE A 179 12.47 7.29 -15.69
C ILE A 179 12.44 8.69 -16.30
N ASP A 180 12.41 8.80 -17.63
CA ASP A 180 12.25 10.09 -18.29
C ASP A 180 10.88 10.72 -17.93
N GLN A 181 9.82 9.91 -17.80
CA GLN A 181 8.51 10.38 -17.30
C GLN A 181 8.60 10.88 -15.85
N LEU A 182 9.29 10.15 -14.96
CA LEU A 182 9.54 10.57 -13.57
C LEU A 182 10.27 11.92 -13.50
N GLN A 183 11.31 12.11 -14.30
CA GLN A 183 12.09 13.34 -14.32
C GLN A 183 11.28 14.56 -14.77
N ASN A 184 10.22 14.37 -15.55
CA ASN A 184 9.32 15.45 -15.95
C ASN A 184 8.33 15.84 -14.84
N LEU A 185 8.09 14.95 -13.87
CA LEU A 185 7.18 15.17 -12.75
C LEU A 185 7.91 15.61 -11.47
N ALA A 186 9.19 15.23 -11.29
CA ALA A 186 9.97 15.49 -10.09
C ALA A 186 10.98 16.63 -10.24
N ALA A 187 11.17 17.43 -9.18
CA ALA A 187 12.19 18.48 -9.10
C ALA A 187 13.57 17.97 -8.63
N GLU A 188 13.68 16.71 -8.19
CA GLU A 188 14.88 16.15 -7.53
C GLU A 188 15.59 15.08 -8.40
N PRO A 189 16.58 15.47 -9.21
CA PRO A 189 17.20 14.60 -10.23
C PRO A 189 18.17 13.54 -9.67
N SER A 190 18.65 13.67 -8.43
CA SER A 190 19.81 12.88 -7.95
C SER A 190 19.55 11.39 -7.75
N ARG A 191 18.37 11.01 -7.24
CA ARG A 191 18.01 9.59 -6.99
C ARG A 191 17.65 8.83 -8.27
N LEU A 192 17.09 9.54 -9.26
CA LEU A 192 16.71 8.96 -10.55
C LEU A 192 17.93 8.69 -11.44
N GLU A 193 18.99 9.47 -11.29
CA GLU A 193 20.20 9.36 -12.11
C GLU A 193 20.96 8.05 -11.86
N GLU A 194 21.02 7.57 -10.61
CA GLU A 194 21.65 6.28 -10.27
C GLU A 194 20.92 5.12 -10.93
N LEU A 195 19.58 5.09 -10.81
CA LEU A 195 18.75 4.06 -11.46
C LEU A 195 18.85 4.13 -12.99
N ARG A 196 18.90 5.35 -13.54
CA ARG A 196 19.06 5.60 -14.98
C ARG A 196 20.39 5.01 -15.49
N MET A 197 21.49 5.28 -14.78
CA MET A 197 22.82 4.75 -15.12
C MET A 197 22.84 3.23 -15.09
N ASP A 198 22.32 2.61 -14.02
CA ASP A 198 22.24 1.15 -13.89
C ASP A 198 21.52 0.49 -15.06
N ILE A 199 20.40 1.08 -15.50
CA ILE A 199 19.61 0.56 -16.62
C ILE A 199 20.30 0.83 -17.97
N ALA A 200 20.98 1.96 -18.13
CA ALA A 200 21.74 2.30 -19.33
C ALA A 200 22.92 1.34 -19.53
N ASP A 201 23.64 1.00 -18.46
CA ASP A 201 24.74 0.04 -18.49
C ASP A 201 24.25 -1.36 -18.86
N ALA A 202 23.13 -1.80 -18.27
CA ALA A 202 22.47 -3.06 -18.62
C ALA A 202 22.02 -3.08 -20.10
N CYS A 203 21.49 -1.96 -20.60
CA CYS A 203 21.12 -1.78 -22.01
C CYS A 203 22.33 -2.00 -22.92
N GLN A 204 23.45 -1.34 -22.59
CA GLN A 204 24.67 -1.41 -23.39
C GLN A 204 25.27 -2.82 -23.38
N ALA A 205 25.27 -3.50 -22.23
CA ALA A 205 25.71 -4.89 -22.11
C ALA A 205 24.87 -5.84 -23.00
N GLN A 206 23.55 -5.68 -23.01
CA GLN A 206 22.66 -6.51 -23.84
C GLN A 206 22.88 -6.29 -25.35
N VAL A 207 23.15 -5.04 -25.76
CA VAL A 207 23.51 -4.71 -27.15
C VAL A 207 24.86 -5.33 -27.55
N GLN A 208 25.82 -5.39 -26.63
CA GLN A 208 27.10 -6.05 -26.93
C GLN A 208 26.91 -7.56 -27.09
N LEU A 209 26.15 -8.22 -26.21
CA LEU A 209 25.91 -9.67 -26.28
C LEU A 209 25.22 -10.10 -27.59
N THR A 210 24.26 -9.30 -28.06
CA THR A 210 23.52 -9.57 -29.30
C THR A 210 24.31 -9.33 -30.58
N LYS A 211 25.45 -8.62 -30.53
CA LYS A 211 26.38 -8.48 -31.67
C LYS A 211 27.28 -9.69 -31.88
N PHE A 212 27.36 -10.60 -30.90
CA PHE A 212 28.21 -11.80 -30.94
C PHE A 212 27.42 -13.12 -31.05
N SER A 213 26.09 -13.06 -31.14
CA SER A 213 25.18 -14.19 -31.39
C SER A 213 24.77 -14.25 -32.86
#